data_AF-A0A2D6N2A1-F1
#
_entry.id   AF-A0A2D6N2A1-F1
#
_cell.length_a   1.000
_cell.length_b   1.000
_cell.length_c   1.000
_cell.angle_alpha   90.00
_cell.angle_beta   90.00
_cell.angle_gamma   90.00
#
_symmetry.space_group_name_H-M   'P 1'
#
loop_
_entity.id
_entity.type
_entity.pdbx_description
1 polymer ?
#
loop_
_entity_poly.entity_id
_entity_poly.type
_entity_poly.pdbx_seq_one_letter_code
_entity_poly.pdbx_strand_id
1 'polypeptide(L)'
;MPIKTAEELSTLTRAILTAAGADERNADRMAEALVSANLCGVDTHGVFHIPGYVEHIREGYLVPAARPAIVRETPTSALVTGNWTFGHVAAK
;
A
#
# COMPACT_ATOMS: atom_id res chain seq x y z
N MET A 1 6.97 6.20 -22.50
CA MET A 1 6.47 5.26 -21.48
C MET A 1 5.15 4.68 -21.96
N PRO A 2 4.81 3.41 -21.65
CA PRO A 2 3.51 2.87 -22.01
C PRO A 2 2.38 3.66 -21.33
N ILE A 3 1.26 3.86 -22.03
CA ILE A 3 0.04 4.48 -21.48
C ILE A 3 -0.89 3.35 -21.06
N LYS A 4 -1.44 3.44 -19.85
CA LYS A 4 -2.37 2.48 -19.26
C LYS A 4 -3.54 3.20 -18.61
N THR A 5 -4.72 2.60 -18.62
CA THR A 5 -5.87 3.15 -17.89
C THR A 5 -5.67 2.98 -16.37
N ALA A 6 -6.38 3.79 -15.59
CA ALA A 6 -6.38 3.65 -14.13
C ALA A 6 -6.87 2.26 -13.68
N GLU A 7 -7.84 1.70 -14.39
CA GLU A 7 -8.39 0.37 -14.12
C GLU A 7 -7.37 -0.75 -14.39
N GLU A 8 -6.66 -0.68 -15.52
CA GLU A 8 -5.58 -1.62 -15.85
C GLU A 8 -4.47 -1.58 -14.79
N LEU A 9 -4.04 -0.37 -14.39
CA LEU A 9 -3.01 -0.18 -13.37
C LEU A 9 -3.48 -0.64 -11.99
N SER A 10 -4.74 -0.39 -11.63
CA SER A 10 -5.31 -0.83 -10.35
C SER A 10 -5.37 -2.35 -10.28
N THR A 11 -5.87 -3.00 -11.34
CA THR A 11 -5.95 -4.46 -11.45
C THR A 11 -4.58 -5.10 -11.34
N LEU A 12 -3.59 -4.56 -12.06
CA LEU A 12 -2.22 -5.05 -12.03
C LEU A 12 -1.58 -4.87 -10.64
N THR A 13 -1.75 -3.70 -10.02
CA THR A 13 -1.20 -3.40 -8.69
C THR A 13 -1.76 -4.36 -7.64
N ARG A 14 -3.08 -4.57 -7.63
CA ARG A 14 -3.72 -5.54 -6.72
C ARG A 14 -3.17 -6.94 -6.92
N ALA A 15 -3.12 -7.41 -8.16
CA ALA A 15 -2.65 -8.76 -8.49
C ALA A 15 -1.21 -8.99 -8.00
N ILE A 16 -0.31 -8.02 -8.21
CA ILE A 16 1.08 -8.13 -7.74
C ILE A 16 1.15 -8.17 -6.22
N LEU A 17 0.45 -7.28 -5.51
CA LEU A 17 0.52 -7.19 -4.05
C LEU A 17 -0.14 -8.40 -3.37
N THR A 18 -1.25 -8.90 -3.91
CA THR A 18 -1.88 -10.15 -3.44
C THR A 18 -0.94 -11.33 -3.65
N ALA A 19 -0.28 -11.44 -4.81
CA ALA A 19 0.71 -12.48 -5.06
C ALA A 19 1.93 -12.37 -4.14
N ALA A 20 2.26 -11.15 -3.68
CA ALA A 20 3.28 -10.91 -2.67
C ALA A 20 2.80 -11.16 -1.23
N GLY A 21 1.54 -11.53 -1.00
CA GLY A 21 1.01 -11.91 0.31
C GLY A 21 0.20 -10.83 1.04
N ALA A 22 -0.17 -9.74 0.38
CA ALA A 22 -1.15 -8.80 0.94
C ALA A 22 -2.55 -9.42 1.01
N ASP A 23 -3.33 -9.02 2.02
CA ASP A 23 -4.78 -9.30 2.01
C ASP A 23 -5.48 -8.38 0.99
N GLU A 24 -6.70 -8.76 0.57
CA GLU A 24 -7.47 -8.01 -0.45
C GLU A 24 -7.63 -6.53 -0.07
N ARG A 25 -7.92 -6.26 1.21
CA ARG A 25 -8.10 -4.90 1.72
C ARG A 25 -6.84 -4.05 1.55
N ASN A 26 -5.68 -4.59 1.90
CA ASN A 26 -4.42 -3.86 1.80
C ASN A 26 -3.99 -3.68 0.33
N ALA A 27 -4.21 -4.70 -0.51
CA ALA A 27 -3.96 -4.61 -1.94
C ALA A 27 -4.83 -3.54 -2.61
N ASP A 28 -6.13 -3.49 -2.29
CA ASP A 28 -7.07 -2.47 -2.76
C ASP A 28 -6.61 -1.07 -2.33
N ARG A 29 -6.25 -0.92 -1.05
CA ARG A 29 -5.82 0.36 -0.50
C ARG A 29 -4.55 0.87 -1.17
N MET A 30 -3.59 -0.01 -1.41
CA MET A 30 -2.34 0.33 -2.09
C MET A 30 -2.59 0.69 -3.55
N ALA A 31 -3.44 -0.06 -4.27
CA ALA A 31 -3.81 0.27 -5.64
C ALA A 31 -4.48 1.64 -5.74
N GLU A 32 -5.44 1.94 -4.86
CA GLU A 32 -6.08 3.26 -4.77
C GLU A 32 -5.05 4.38 -4.60
N ALA A 33 -4.14 4.24 -3.62
CA ALA A 33 -3.16 5.27 -3.31
C ALA A 33 -2.14 5.50 -4.43
N LEU A 34 -1.53 4.42 -4.93
CA LEU A 34 -0.47 4.52 -5.94
C LEU A 34 -1.02 4.98 -7.30
N VAL A 35 -2.18 4.47 -7.72
CA VAL A 35 -2.81 4.89 -8.98
C VAL A 35 -3.29 6.33 -8.89
N SER A 36 -3.81 6.77 -7.74
CA SER A 36 -4.16 8.18 -7.54
C SER A 36 -2.94 9.09 -7.68
N ALA A 37 -1.77 8.70 -7.19
CA ALA A 37 -0.54 9.48 -7.35
C ALA A 37 -0.15 9.62 -8.83
N ASN A 38 -0.24 8.54 -9.61
CA ASN A 38 -0.04 8.61 -11.07
C ASN A 38 -1.07 9.52 -11.75
N LEU A 39 -2.35 9.44 -11.38
CA LEU A 39 -3.41 10.30 -11.95
C LEU A 39 -3.21 11.79 -11.62
N CYS A 40 -2.61 12.10 -10.47
CA CYS A 40 -2.23 13.46 -10.09
C CYS A 40 -0.93 13.94 -10.77
N GLY A 41 -0.29 13.12 -11.62
CA GLY A 41 0.98 13.45 -12.26
C GLY A 41 2.20 13.39 -11.34
N VAL A 42 2.09 12.71 -10.19
CA VAL A 42 3.17 12.57 -9.20
C VAL A 42 3.74 11.15 -9.28
N ASP A 43 4.32 10.81 -10.44
CA ASP A 43 4.76 9.44 -10.76
C ASP A 43 5.79 8.88 -9.77
N THR A 44 6.60 9.74 -9.14
CA THR A 44 7.58 9.37 -8.12
C THR A 44 6.95 8.74 -6.88
N HIS A 45 5.63 8.88 -6.69
CA HIS A 45 4.86 8.33 -5.57
C HIS A 45 3.83 7.28 -6.02
N GLY A 46 3.81 6.93 -7.31
CA GLY A 46 2.84 5.99 -7.89
C GLY A 46 3.33 4.55 -7.93
N VAL A 47 2.89 3.81 -8.95
CA VAL A 47 3.21 2.37 -9.13
C VAL A 47 4.71 2.08 -9.26
N PHE A 48 5.55 3.10 -9.43
CA PHE A 48 7.01 3.02 -9.39
C PHE A 48 7.54 2.32 -8.12
N HIS A 49 6.84 2.44 -6.98
CA HIS A 49 7.27 1.83 -5.72
C HIS A 49 7.04 0.32 -5.62
N ILE A 50 6.21 -0.28 -6.49
CA ILE A 50 5.79 -1.68 -6.37
C ILE A 50 6.98 -2.66 -6.29
N PRO A 51 8.02 -2.57 -7.14
CA PRO A 51 9.17 -3.47 -7.05
C PRO A 51 9.86 -3.40 -5.68
N GLY A 52 10.02 -2.20 -5.11
CA GLY A 52 10.62 -2.01 -3.79
C GLY A 52 9.76 -2.58 -2.67
N TYR A 53 8.43 -2.44 -2.74
CA TYR A 53 7.54 -3.10 -1.78
C TYR A 53 7.65 -4.62 -1.83
N VAL A 54 7.68 -5.21 -3.04
CA VAL A 54 7.83 -6.66 -3.20
C VAL A 54 9.16 -7.13 -2.61
N GLU A 55 10.24 -6.37 -2.80
CA GLU A 55 11.54 -6.71 -2.20
C GLU A 55 11.50 -6.63 -0.67
N HIS A 56 11.00 -5.54 -0.09
CA HIS A 56 10.89 -5.42 1.37
C HIS A 56 9.98 -6.49 2.00
N ILE A 57 8.97 -6.97 1.27
CA ILE A 57 8.16 -8.12 1.71
C ILE A 57 9.00 -9.39 1.76
N ARG A 58 9.79 -9.67 0.71
CA ARG A 58 10.66 -10.85 0.65
C ARG A 58 11.74 -10.83 1.73
N GLU A 59 12.28 -9.66 2.03
CA GLU A 59 13.27 -9.45 3.08
C GLU A 59 12.67 -9.46 4.50
N GLY A 60 11.34 -9.46 4.63
CA GLY A 60 10.64 -9.45 5.91
C GLY A 60 10.58 -8.09 6.61
N TYR A 61 10.99 -7.01 5.92
CA TYR A 61 10.88 -5.64 6.43
C TYR A 61 9.45 -5.08 6.33
N LEU A 62 8.61 -5.67 5.48
CA LEU A 62 7.21 -5.29 5.31
C LEU A 62 6.31 -6.52 5.49
N VAL A 63 5.29 -6.39 6.34
CA VAL A 63 4.30 -7.45 6.61
C VAL A 63 2.99 -7.11 5.89
N PRO A 64 2.76 -7.63 4.66
CA PRO A 64 1.76 -7.07 3.75
C PRO A 64 0.31 -7.35 4.14
N ALA A 65 0.05 -8.36 4.97
CA ALA A 65 -1.27 -8.67 5.53
C ALA A 65 -1.48 -8.09 6.94
N ALA A 66 -0.49 -7.43 7.53
CA ALA A 66 -0.63 -6.83 8.85
C ALA A 66 -1.58 -5.63 8.80
N ARG A 67 -2.20 -5.34 9.95
CA ARG A 67 -3.16 -4.25 10.12
C ARG A 67 -2.69 -3.33 11.24
N PRO A 68 -2.90 -2.01 11.11
CA PRO A 68 -2.65 -1.10 12.21
C PRO A 68 -3.57 -1.40 13.39
N ALA A 69 -3.12 -1.05 14.59
CA ALA A 69 -3.91 -1.22 15.82
C ALA A 69 -3.68 -0.04 16.77
N ILE A 70 -4.73 0.34 17.50
CA ILE A 70 -4.64 1.33 18.57
C ILE A 70 -3.94 0.67 19.77
N VAL A 71 -2.82 1.23 20.18
CA VAL A 71 -2.05 0.79 21.37
C VAL A 71 -2.54 1.53 22.61
N ARG A 72 -2.86 2.81 22.46
CA ARG A 72 -3.35 3.66 23.55
C ARG A 72 -4.21 4.78 22.98
N GLU A 73 -5.27 5.13 23.67
CA GLU A 73 -6.18 6.19 23.28
C GLU A 73 -6.49 7.10 24.48
N THR A 74 -6.76 8.35 24.19
CA THR A 74 -7.26 9.38 25.10
C THR A 74 -8.41 10.11 24.37
N PRO A 75 -9.20 10.97 25.02
CA PRO A 75 -10.29 11.68 24.34
C PRO A 75 -9.89 12.51 23.12
N THR A 76 -8.61 12.87 22.96
CA THR A 76 -8.12 13.75 21.88
C THR A 76 -6.88 13.23 21.15
N SER A 77 -6.41 12.02 21.44
CA SER A 77 -5.23 11.43 20.77
C SER A 77 -5.23 9.90 20.82
N ALA A 78 -4.64 9.29 19.79
CA ALA A 78 -4.39 7.85 19.73
C ALA A 78 -2.93 7.55 19.33
N LEU A 79 -2.34 6.55 19.97
CA LEU A 79 -1.08 5.92 19.58
C LEU A 79 -1.41 4.68 18.76
N VAL A 80 -1.00 4.66 17.50
CA VAL A 80 -1.27 3.57 16.56
C VAL A 80 0.03 2.87 16.21
N THR A 81 0.06 1.54 16.35
CA THR A 81 1.12 0.71 15.76
C THR A 81 0.76 0.40 14.33
N GLY A 82 1.70 0.55 13.40
CA GLY A 82 1.53 0.12 12.01
C GLY A 82 1.72 -1.38 11.81
N ASN A 83 2.25 -2.10 12.81
CA ASN A 83 2.57 -3.53 12.71
C ASN A 83 3.36 -3.89 11.44
N TRP A 84 4.28 -3.00 11.03
CA TRP A 84 5.13 -3.13 9.84
C TRP A 84 4.37 -3.34 8.52
N THR A 85 3.09 -2.97 8.46
CA THR A 85 2.32 -2.97 7.20
C THR A 85 2.67 -1.74 6.35
N PHE A 86 2.03 -1.62 5.19
CA PHE A 86 2.17 -0.47 4.32
C PHE A 86 1.79 0.84 5.03
N GLY A 87 2.58 1.90 4.83
CA GLY A 87 2.25 3.23 5.37
C GLY A 87 0.87 3.75 4.95
N HIS A 88 0.48 3.52 3.69
CA HIS A 88 -0.85 3.90 3.18
C HIS A 88 -2.01 3.18 3.86
N VAL A 89 -1.77 1.98 4.40
CA VAL A 89 -2.74 1.20 5.16
C VAL A 89 -2.80 1.69 6.61
N ALA A 90 -1.67 2.09 7.19
CA ALA A 90 -1.61 2.61 8.55
C ALA A 90 -2.19 4.03 8.70
N ALA A 91 -2.13 4.85 7.64
CA ALA A 91 -2.46 6.28 7.69
C ALA A 91 -3.90 6.65 7.25
N LYS A 92 -4.73 5.69 6.82
CA LYS A 92 -6.14 5.92 6.45
C LYS A 92 -7.07 5.36 7.51
#